data_AF-A0A526PWD8-F1
#
_entry.id   AF-A0A526PWD8-F1
#
_cell.length_a   1.000
_cell.length_b   1.000
_cell.length_c   1.000
_cell.angle_alpha   90.00
_cell.angle_beta   90.00
_cell.angle_gamma   90.00
#
_symmetry.space_group_name_H-M   'P 1'
#
loop_
_entity.id
_entity.type
_entity.pdbx_description
1 polymer ?
#
loop_
_entity_poly.entity_id
_entity_poly.type
_entity_poly.pdbx_seq_one_letter_code
_entity_poly.pdbx_strand_id
1 'polypeptide(L)' 'MNMHATRKAFGSDTLKTILGIPVLAIRWDDAIALLTRLVAERRFTKVSFLNAHNANIACTDPVFAEALDDFLILP' A
#
# COMPACT_ATOMS: atom_id res chain seq x y z
N MET A 1 4.34 -8.37 -9.98
CA MET A 1 5.57 -7.66 -9.53
C MET A 1 5.66 -7.87 -8.01
N ASN A 2 6.80 -8.17 -7.40
CA ASN A 2 6.86 -8.53 -5.97
C ASN A 2 6.71 -7.32 -5.04
N MET A 3 5.49 -6.83 -4.90
CA MET A 3 5.06 -5.82 -3.91
C MET A 3 5.41 -6.25 -2.47
N HIS A 4 5.50 -7.57 -2.22
CA HIS A 4 6.05 -8.17 -1.02
C HIS A 4 7.48 -7.73 -0.68
N ALA A 5 8.33 -7.48 -1.67
CA ALA A 5 9.70 -7.01 -1.45
C ALA A 5 9.73 -5.56 -0.96
N THR A 6 8.82 -4.72 -1.47
CA THR A 6 8.66 -3.34 -1.00
C THR A 6 8.12 -3.32 0.43
N ARG A 7 7.13 -4.16 0.76
CA ARG A 7 6.62 -4.32 2.14
C ARG A 7 7.71 -4.77 3.13
N LYS A 8 8.64 -5.64 2.73
CA LYS A 8 9.77 -6.08 3.57
C LYS A 8 10.80 -4.99 3.87
N ALA A 9 10.91 -3.95 3.04
CA ALA A 9 11.85 -2.85 3.26
C ALA A 9 11.37 -1.86 4.33
N PHE A 10 10.08 -1.89 4.66
CA PHE A 10 9.47 -1.06 5.69
C PHE A 10 9.38 -1.83 7.00
N GLY A 11 9.81 -1.19 8.10
CA GLY A 11 9.73 -1.80 9.43
C GLY A 11 8.29 -2.15 9.81
N SER A 12 8.13 -3.20 10.63
CA SER A 12 6.82 -3.71 11.07
C SER A 12 5.87 -2.62 11.60
N ASP A 13 6.43 -1.59 12.23
CA ASP A 13 5.67 -0.52 12.88
C ASP A 13 4.99 0.43 11.90
N THR A 14 5.45 0.44 10.64
CA THR A 14 4.90 1.27 9.57
C THR A 14 3.86 0.53 8.72
N LEU A 15 3.75 -0.79 8.84
CA LEU A 15 2.74 -1.58 8.12
C LEU A 15 1.58 -1.90 9.07
N LYS A 16 0.43 -1.25 8.86
CA LYS A 16 -0.79 -1.48 9.66
C LYS A 16 -1.74 -2.36 8.89
N THR A 17 -2.38 -3.31 9.57
CA THR A 17 -3.50 -4.06 8.99
C THR A 17 -4.81 -3.37 9.38
N ILE A 18 -5.56 -2.90 8.38
CA ILE A 18 -6.87 -2.29 8.56
C ILE A 18 -7.89 -3.15 7.82
N LEU A 19 -8.78 -3.80 8.57
CA LEU A 19 -9.81 -4.71 8.01
C LEU A 19 -9.24 -5.76 7.05
N GLY A 20 -8.08 -6.33 7.39
CA GLY A 20 -7.38 -7.31 6.56
C GLY A 20 -6.48 -6.72 5.47
N ILE A 21 -6.54 -5.41 5.21
CA ILE A 21 -5.72 -4.75 4.19
C ILE A 21 -4.42 -4.19 4.80
N PRO A 22 -3.24 -4.54 4.25
CA PRO A 22 -1.96 -3.97 4.69
C PRO A 22 -1.75 -2.55 4.13
N VAL A 23 -1.70 -1.56 5.03
CA VAL A 23 -1.52 -0.13 4.75
C VAL A 23 -0.16 0.34 5.25
N LEU A 24 0.61 1.00 4.40
CA LEU A 24 1.88 1.62 4.76
C LEU A 24 1.62 2.99 5.43
N ALA A 25 1.49 2.99 6.74
CA ALA A 25 1.21 4.16 7.57
C ALA A 25 2.48 4.95 7.91
N ILE A 26 3.01 5.65 6.91
CA ILE A 26 4.18 6.54 7.02
C ILE A 26 3.78 8.02 6.94
N ARG A 27 4.71 8.93 7.28
CA ARG A 27 4.45 10.37 7.16
C ARG A 27 4.42 10.79 5.69
N TRP A 28 3.83 11.95 5.42
CA TRP A 28 3.76 12.54 4.08
C TRP A 28 5.13 12.70 3.42
N ASP A 29 6.11 13.23 4.14
CA ASP A 29 7.47 13.43 3.61
C ASP A 29 8.13 12.10 3.23
N ASP A 30 7.94 11.06 4.05
CA ASP A 30 8.46 9.71 3.80
C ASP A 30 7.78 9.07 2.59
N ALA A 31 6.46 9.27 2.42
CA ALA A 31 5.72 8.78 1.26
C ALA A 31 6.19 9.45 -0.03
N ILE A 32 6.40 10.77 -0.01
CA ILE A 32 6.94 11.51 -1.15
C ILE A 32 8.33 10.99 -1.50
N ALA A 33 9.23 10.89 -0.51
CA ALA A 33 10.59 10.38 -0.72
C ALA A 33 10.60 8.96 -1.30
N LEU A 34 9.73 8.08 -0.80
CA LEU A 34 9.54 6.73 -1.33
C LEU A 34 9.11 6.75 -2.81
N LEU A 35 8.05 7.50 -3.13
CA LEU A 35 7.53 7.55 -4.50
C LEU A 35 8.56 8.16 -5.46
N THR A 36 9.25 9.22 -5.06
CA THR A 36 10.36 9.82 -5.83
C THR A 36 11.44 8.78 -6.13
N ARG A 37 11.85 7.98 -5.13
CA ARG A 37 12.84 6.92 -5.32
C ARG A 37 12.35 5.86 -6.31
N LEU A 38 11.10 5.40 -6.19
CA LEU A 38 10.53 4.39 -7.10
C LEU A 38 10.47 4.89 -8.55
N VAL A 39 10.16 6.18 -8.74
CA VAL A 39 10.21 6.83 -10.06
C VAL A 39 11.64 6.89 -10.60
N ALA A 40 12.61 7.30 -9.77
CA ALA A 40 14.02 7.34 -10.17
C ALA A 40 14.57 5.96 -10.55
N GLU A 41 14.16 4.92 -9.82
CA GLU A 41 14.47 3.51 -10.11
C GLU A 41 13.69 2.95 -11.33
N ARG A 42 12.81 3.76 -11.96
CA ARG A 42 11.91 3.36 -13.06
C ARG A 42 11.07 2.12 -12.72
N ARG A 43 10.68 2.01 -11.46
CA ARG A 43 9.87 0.90 -10.96
C ARG A 43 8.40 1.25 -11.05
N PHE A 44 7.71 0.63 -12.01
CA PHE A 44 6.26 0.73 -12.09
C PHE A 44 5.63 0.26 -10.78
N THR A 45 4.90 1.15 -10.12
CA THR A 45 4.31 0.91 -8.80
C THR A 45 2.84 1.28 -8.87
N LYS A 46 1.96 0.31 -8.60
CA LYS A 46 0.54 0.59 -8.41
C LYS A 46 0.35 1.18 -7.02
N VAL A 47 -0.26 2.35 -6.95
CA VAL A 47 -0.48 3.08 -5.69
C VAL A 47 -1.98 3.26 -5.49
N SER A 48 -2.45 3.02 -4.27
CA SER A 48 -3.82 3.32 -3.85
C SER A 48 -3.81 3.90 -2.44
N PHE A 49 -4.93 4.48 -2.03
CA PHE A 49 -5.12 5.07 -0.71
C PHE A 49 -6.29 4.36 -0.02
N LEU A 50 -6.14 3.90 1.22
CA LEU A 50 -7.22 3.25 1.94
C LEU A 50 -8.06 4.30 2.66
N ASN A 51 -9.30 4.47 2.20
CA ASN A 51 -10.30 5.29 2.86
C ASN A 51 -11.43 4.40 3.41
N ALA A 52 -12.35 4.98 4.18
CA ALA A 52 -13.46 4.21 4.76
C ALA A 52 -14.33 3.52 3.70
N HIS A 53 -14.52 4.15 2.54
CA HIS A 53 -15.39 3.61 1.49
C HIS A 53 -14.78 2.36 0.84
N ASN A 54 -13.53 2.43 0.38
CA ASN A 54 -12.89 1.28 -0.26
C ASN A 54 -12.50 0.18 0.74
N ALA A 55 -12.28 0.52 2.02
CA ALA A 55 -12.15 -0.48 3.08
C ALA A 55 -13.46 -1.27 3.27
N ASN A 56 -14.61 -0.59 3.25
CA ASN A 56 -15.91 -1.26 3.32
C ASN A 56 -16.16 -2.16 2.10
N ILE A 57 -15.82 -1.69 0.90
CA ILE A 57 -15.93 -2.52 -0.33
C ILE A 57 -15.08 -3.77 -0.19
N ALA A 58 -13.83 -3.66 0.24
CA ALA A 58 -12.92 -4.80 0.41
C ALA A 58 -13.44 -5.84 1.43
N CYS A 59 -14.28 -5.44 2.39
CA CYS A 59 -14.91 -6.39 3.32
C CYS A 59 -15.98 -7.26 2.67
N THR A 60 -16.62 -6.78 1.60
CA THR A 60 -17.75 -7.45 0.95
C THR A 60 -17.42 -8.03 -0.43
N ASP A 61 -16.39 -7.50 -1.08
CA ASP A 61 -15.93 -7.93 -2.39
C ASP A 61 -14.52 -8.53 -2.29
N PRO A 62 -14.39 -9.87 -2.28
CA PRO A 62 -13.10 -10.54 -2.16
C PRO A 62 -12.20 -10.31 -3.38
N VAL A 63 -12.76 -10.07 -4.57
CA VAL A 63 -11.97 -9.78 -5.78
C VAL A 63 -11.35 -8.39 -5.66
N PHE A 64 -12.10 -7.42 -5.13
CA PHE A 64 -11.55 -6.10 -4.81
C PHE A 64 -10.45 -6.19 -3.75
N ALA A 65 -10.66 -6.97 -2.68
CA ALA A 65 -9.65 -7.17 -1.65
C ALA A 65 -8.36 -7.80 -2.20
N GLU A 66 -8.47 -8.85 -3.02
CA GLU A 66 -7.33 -9.49 -3.68
C GLU A 66 -6.60 -8.53 -4.62
N ALA A 67 -7.32 -7.67 -5.35
CA ALA A 67 -6.71 -6.67 -6.21
C ALA A 67 -5.80 -5.71 -5.42
N LEU A 68 -6.15 -5.36 -4.18
CA LEU A 68 -5.36 -4.47 -3.32
C LEU A 68 -4.02 -5.07 -2.88
N ASP A 69 -3.82 -6.40 -2.98
CA ASP A 69 -2.56 -7.02 -2.60
C ASP A 69 -1.39 -6.63 -3.52
N ASP A 70 -1.67 -6.23 -4.76
CA ASP A 70 -0.67 -5.78 -5.74
C ASP A 70 -0.43 -4.25 -5.70
N PHE A 71 -1.01 -3.53 -4.73
CA PHE A 71 -0.88 -2.07 -4.61
C PHE A 71 -0.11 -1.65 -3.36
N LEU A 72 0.76 -0.65 -3.49
CA LEU A 72 1.23 0.13 -2.37
C LEU A 72 0.05 0.94 -1.82
N ILE A 73 -0.47 0.53 -0.67
CA ILE A 73 -1.60 1.20 -0.01
C ILE A 73 -1.07 2.23 0.99
N LEU A 74 -1.42 3.50 0.79
CA LEU A 74 -1.16 4.60 1.73
C LEU A 74 -2.44 4.96 2.51
N PRO A 75 -2.34 5.69 3.64
CA PRO A 75 -3.51 6.16 4.40
C PRO A 75 -4.30 7.24 3.66
#